data_AF-A0AB74UQ78-F1
#
_entry.id   AF-A0AB74UQ78-F1
#
_cell.length_a   1.000
_cell.length_b   1.000
_cell.length_c   1.000
_cell.angle_alpha   90.00
_cell.angle_beta   90.00
_cell.angle_gamma   90.00
#
_symmetry.space_group_name_H-M   'P 1'
#
loop_
_entity.id
_entity.type
_entity.pdbx_description
1 polymer ?
#
loop_
_entity_poly.entity_id
_entity_poly.type
_entity_poly.pdbx_seq_one_letter_code
_entity_poly.pdbx_strand_id
1 'polypeptide(L)'
;MITNTPPLPPHSAIGRAVTASICTTGHAPKRLLLADMTLPSTRRRFWVLDLSDPKHPLVEAATRVAHGAGSDPQKTGLPIRFSDTPNSGTTSLGLYRVAEPYNMAKHGKAYRLDGLSPTDAHARERGVVLHPADYVSQTGLVGRSLGCPALNPAVFTQLDRAGDLEGSLLWIDAGAATPVPSCAAASAWTVQAAQAIAQSTAIWGPKPLPACSPGDRHDA
;
A
#
# COMPACT_ATOMS: atom_id res chain seq x y z
N MET A 1 26.82 -10.84 -5.12
CA MET A 1 25.77 -10.00 -5.76
C MET A 1 24.44 -10.35 -5.13
N ILE A 2 23.97 -9.56 -4.16
CA ILE A 2 22.62 -9.75 -3.60
C ILE A 2 21.67 -9.09 -4.59
N THR A 3 21.04 -9.87 -5.46
CA THR A 3 19.98 -9.36 -6.34
C THR A 3 18.82 -8.96 -5.44
N ASN A 4 18.68 -7.65 -5.21
CA ASN A 4 17.73 -7.07 -4.27
C ASN A 4 16.31 -7.03 -4.86
N THR A 5 15.88 -8.12 -5.49
CA THR A 5 14.53 -8.25 -6.05
C THR A 5 13.53 -8.14 -4.90
N PRO A 6 12.61 -7.16 -4.93
CA PRO A 6 11.56 -7.06 -3.92
C PRO A 6 10.75 -8.36 -3.89
N PRO A 7 10.38 -8.91 -2.72
CA PRO A 7 9.48 -10.05 -2.66
C PRO A 7 8.15 -9.69 -3.34
N LEU A 8 7.56 -10.62 -4.07
CA LEU A 8 6.26 -10.41 -4.69
C LEU A 8 5.14 -10.42 -3.63
N PRO A 9 4.05 -9.66 -3.83
CA PRO A 9 2.89 -9.76 -2.96
C PRO A 9 2.15 -11.09 -3.14
N PRO A 10 1.43 -11.58 -2.13
CA PRO A 10 0.58 -12.76 -2.28
C PRO A 10 -0.48 -12.57 -3.37
N HIS A 11 -0.66 -13.55 -4.25
CA HIS A 11 -1.57 -13.45 -5.41
C HIS A 11 -3.01 -13.13 -4.99
N SER A 12 -3.46 -13.71 -3.88
CA SER A 12 -4.81 -13.49 -3.37
C SER A 12 -5.01 -12.05 -2.90
N ALA A 13 -4.00 -11.42 -2.29
CA ALA A 13 -4.06 -10.02 -1.87
C ALA A 13 -4.08 -9.08 -3.08
N ILE A 14 -3.27 -9.35 -4.10
CA ILE A 14 -3.29 -8.59 -5.37
C ILE A 14 -4.67 -8.68 -6.03
N GLY A 15 -5.22 -9.89 -6.14
CA GLY A 15 -6.53 -10.12 -6.74
C GLY A 15 -7.65 -9.34 -6.04
N ARG A 16 -7.66 -9.33 -4.70
CA ARG A 16 -8.61 -8.52 -3.90
C ARG A 16 -8.41 -7.03 -4.14
N ALA A 17 -7.18 -6.54 -4.10
CA ALA A 17 -6.85 -5.12 -4.28
C ALA A 17 -7.26 -4.58 -5.66
N VAL A 18 -6.95 -5.31 -6.74
CA VAL A 18 -7.33 -4.95 -8.11
C VAL A 18 -8.84 -5.00 -8.30
N THR A 19 -9.50 -6.04 -7.76
CA THR A 19 -10.97 -6.17 -7.83
C THR A 19 -11.66 -5.01 -7.12
N ALA A 20 -11.23 -4.69 -5.89
CA ALA A 20 -11.75 -3.57 -5.13
C ALA A 20 -11.55 -2.24 -5.87
N SER A 21 -10.35 -2.01 -6.41
CA SER A 21 -10.04 -0.80 -7.19
C SER A 21 -10.99 -0.61 -8.36
N ILE A 22 -11.18 -1.65 -9.19
CA ILE A 22 -12.03 -1.56 -10.38
C ILE A 22 -13.50 -1.45 -10.01
N CYS A 23 -13.98 -2.22 -9.04
CA CYS A 23 -15.39 -2.16 -8.65
C CYS A 23 -15.78 -0.84 -8.00
N THR A 24 -14.85 -0.20 -7.29
CA THR A 24 -15.12 1.07 -6.62
C THR A 24 -14.93 2.27 -7.55
N THR A 25 -13.95 2.24 -8.46
CA THR A 25 -13.62 3.40 -9.32
C THR A 25 -14.15 3.29 -10.76
N GLY A 26 -14.57 2.10 -11.19
CA GLY A 26 -15.02 1.83 -12.55
C GLY A 26 -13.90 1.63 -13.57
N HIS A 27 -12.62 1.69 -13.17
CA HIS A 27 -11.47 1.51 -14.06
C HIS A 27 -10.27 0.86 -13.34
N ALA A 28 -9.31 0.35 -14.12
CA ALA A 28 -8.07 -0.17 -13.54
C ALA A 28 -7.22 0.98 -12.94
N PRO A 29 -6.59 0.78 -11.77
CA PRO A 29 -5.65 1.74 -11.23
C PRO A 29 -4.34 1.71 -12.03
N LYS A 30 -3.71 2.88 -12.23
CA LYS A 30 -2.36 2.97 -12.81
C LYS A 30 -1.27 2.72 -11.77
N ARG A 31 -1.50 3.13 -10.53
CA ARG A 31 -0.58 2.92 -9.40
C ARG A 31 -1.38 2.46 -8.19
N LEU A 32 -0.97 1.34 -7.61
CA LEU A 32 -1.67 0.69 -6.50
C LEU A 32 -0.69 0.39 -5.38
N LEU A 33 -1.00 0.89 -4.19
CA LEU A 33 -0.29 0.60 -2.97
C LEU A 33 -1.04 -0.54 -2.27
N LEU A 34 -0.32 -1.55 -1.81
CA LEU A 34 -0.89 -2.73 -1.16
C LEU A 34 -0.23 -2.94 0.19
N ALA A 35 -1.02 -2.96 1.27
CA ALA A 35 -0.56 -3.27 2.61
C ALA A 35 -1.23 -4.55 3.12
N ASP A 36 -0.47 -5.63 3.32
CA ASP A 36 -0.98 -6.93 3.77
C ASP A 36 -0.76 -7.11 5.28
N MET A 37 -1.83 -6.92 6.05
CA MET A 37 -1.85 -7.03 7.51
C MET A 37 -1.91 -8.48 8.00
N THR A 38 -2.05 -9.48 7.11
CA THR A 38 -1.89 -10.90 7.49
C THR A 38 -0.44 -11.26 7.81
N LEU A 39 0.52 -10.42 7.41
CA LEU A 39 1.94 -10.60 7.66
C LEU A 39 2.40 -9.75 8.87
N PRO A 40 3.39 -10.22 9.67
CA PRO A 40 3.99 -9.43 10.74
C PRO A 40 4.65 -8.14 10.24
N SER A 41 4.66 -7.10 11.07
CA SER A 41 5.24 -5.77 10.75
C SER A 41 6.73 -5.78 10.45
N THR A 42 7.44 -6.83 10.88
CA THR A 42 8.86 -7.06 10.59
C THR A 42 9.10 -7.63 9.18
N ARG A 43 8.05 -8.01 8.45
CA ARG A 43 8.12 -8.43 7.04
C ARG A 43 7.87 -7.26 6.10
N ARG A 44 8.44 -7.32 4.90
CA ARG A 44 8.06 -6.44 3.80
C ARG A 44 6.64 -6.82 3.39
N ARG A 45 5.67 -6.06 3.88
CA ARG A 45 4.22 -6.31 3.72
C ARG A 45 3.50 -5.13 3.08
N PHE A 46 4.26 -4.19 2.54
CA PHE A 46 3.77 -3.05 1.79
C PHE A 46 4.43 -3.03 0.43
N TRP A 47 3.63 -2.95 -0.63
CA TRP A 47 4.10 -2.91 -2.00
C TRP A 47 3.57 -1.68 -2.72
N VAL A 48 4.38 -1.16 -3.65
CA VAL A 48 3.94 -0.17 -4.63
C VAL A 48 4.02 -0.81 -6.00
N LEU A 49 2.87 -0.85 -6.67
CA LEU A 49 2.67 -1.54 -7.93
C LEU A 49 2.44 -0.50 -9.04
N ASP A 50 3.25 -0.58 -10.09
CA ASP A 50 3.01 0.12 -11.36
C ASP A 50 2.16 -0.81 -12.24
N LEU A 51 0.94 -0.37 -12.51
CA LEU A 51 -0.08 -1.07 -13.29
C LEU A 51 -0.45 -0.26 -14.55
N SER A 52 0.39 0.70 -14.93
CA SER A 52 0.16 1.54 -16.10
C SER A 52 0.17 0.75 -17.42
N ASP A 53 0.94 -0.34 -17.48
CA ASP A 53 0.86 -1.36 -18.53
C ASP A 53 0.27 -2.67 -17.97
N PRO A 54 -1.01 -2.97 -18.26
CA PRO A 54 -1.66 -4.20 -17.80
C PRO A 54 -0.98 -5.49 -18.29
N LYS A 55 -0.16 -5.43 -19.35
CA LYS A 55 0.58 -6.59 -19.86
C LYS A 55 1.89 -6.83 -19.11
N HIS A 56 2.44 -5.79 -18.47
CA HIS A 56 3.75 -5.80 -17.81
C HIS A 56 3.71 -5.07 -16.46
N PRO A 57 2.95 -5.59 -15.47
CA PRO A 57 2.90 -4.97 -14.15
C PRO A 57 4.26 -5.06 -13.43
N LEU A 58 4.64 -4.02 -12.68
CA LEU A 58 5.95 -3.95 -12.02
C LEU A 58 5.82 -3.68 -10.52
N VAL A 59 6.69 -4.32 -9.72
CA VAL A 59 6.85 -3.98 -8.31
C VAL A 59 7.89 -2.86 -8.21
N GLU A 60 7.43 -1.64 -7.96
CA GLU A 60 8.32 -0.48 -7.79
C GLU A 60 9.08 -0.55 -6.46
N ALA A 61 8.40 -1.02 -5.40
CA ALA A 61 8.99 -1.17 -4.08
C ALA A 61 8.28 -2.24 -3.26
N ALA A 62 9.03 -2.86 -2.34
CA ALA A 62 8.47 -3.62 -1.23
C ALA A 62 9.15 -3.19 0.08
N THR A 63 8.36 -2.86 1.09
CA THR A 63 8.83 -2.29 2.36
C THR A 63 7.97 -2.75 3.53
N ARG A 64 8.37 -2.38 4.74
CA ARG A 64 7.59 -2.52 5.96
C ARG A 64 6.61 -1.36 6.10
N VAL A 65 5.48 -1.63 6.76
CA VAL A 65 4.47 -0.62 7.11
C VAL A 65 3.97 -0.87 8.53
N ALA A 66 3.82 0.19 9.32
CA ALA A 66 3.19 0.10 10.64
C ALA A 66 1.67 0.01 10.55
N HIS A 67 1.07 -0.55 11.59
CA HIS A 67 -0.38 -0.58 11.80
C HIS A 67 -0.76 0.20 13.07
N GLY A 68 -2.06 0.35 13.32
CA GLY A 68 -2.58 0.95 14.55
C GLY A 68 -2.30 0.11 15.80
N ALA A 69 -2.00 0.77 16.91
CA ALA A 69 -1.76 0.14 18.21
C ALA A 69 -3.00 -0.59 18.74
N GLY A 70 -4.18 -0.11 18.39
CA GLY A 70 -5.44 -0.78 18.66
C GLY A 70 -5.53 -2.12 17.93
N SER A 71 -4.87 -2.30 16.78
CA SER A 71 -4.94 -3.56 16.03
C SER A 71 -4.08 -4.68 16.63
N ASP A 72 -3.04 -4.35 17.39
CA ASP A 72 -2.11 -5.29 18.02
C ASP A 72 -1.74 -4.84 19.45
N PRO A 73 -2.62 -4.93 20.46
CA PRO A 73 -2.34 -4.39 21.79
C PRO A 73 -1.20 -5.07 22.51
N GLN A 74 -0.99 -6.35 22.23
CA GLN A 74 0.04 -7.19 22.83
C GLN A 74 1.43 -6.94 22.23
N LYS A 75 1.54 -6.07 21.21
CA LYS A 75 2.80 -5.68 20.56
C LYS A 75 3.54 -6.88 19.94
N THR A 76 2.79 -7.81 19.37
CA THR A 76 3.32 -9.01 18.71
C THR A 76 3.94 -8.72 17.34
N GLY A 77 3.61 -7.56 16.76
CA GLY A 77 3.90 -7.20 15.38
C GLY A 77 2.83 -7.69 14.39
N LEU A 78 1.83 -8.47 14.83
CA LEU A 78 0.74 -8.97 14.00
C LEU A 78 -0.60 -8.33 14.44
N PRO A 79 -1.25 -7.55 13.58
CA PRO A 79 -2.57 -6.99 13.89
C PRO A 79 -3.64 -8.07 13.80
N ILE A 80 -4.49 -8.16 14.82
CA ILE A 80 -5.54 -9.19 14.94
C ILE A 80 -6.96 -8.62 14.98
N ARG A 81 -7.10 -7.29 15.03
CA ARG A 81 -8.40 -6.63 14.95
C ARG A 81 -8.34 -5.34 14.13
N PHE A 82 -9.45 -5.03 13.48
CA PHE A 82 -9.57 -3.91 12.57
C PHE A 82 -10.93 -3.25 12.77
N SER A 83 -10.98 -1.94 12.63
CA SER A 83 -12.21 -1.18 12.85
C SER A 83 -12.06 0.22 12.30
N ASP A 84 -13.19 0.75 11.83
CA ASP A 84 -13.36 2.13 11.40
C ASP A 84 -13.97 3.05 12.46
N THR A 85 -14.11 2.57 13.68
CA THR A 85 -14.65 3.38 14.78
C THR A 85 -13.67 4.49 15.15
N PRO A 86 -14.12 5.74 15.30
CA PRO A 86 -13.29 6.83 15.84
C PRO A 86 -12.65 6.48 17.18
N ASN A 87 -11.43 6.98 17.42
CA ASN A 87 -10.65 6.76 18.65
C ASN A 87 -10.30 5.30 19.01
N SER A 88 -10.60 4.33 18.15
CA SER A 88 -10.25 2.91 18.34
C SER A 88 -8.74 2.63 18.33
N GLY A 89 -7.95 3.51 17.69
CA GLY A 89 -6.53 3.28 17.43
C GLY A 89 -6.24 2.12 16.48
N THR A 90 -7.26 1.54 15.84
CA THR A 90 -7.12 0.39 14.93
C THR A 90 -6.92 0.85 13.49
N THR A 91 -6.23 0.03 12.71
CA THR A 91 -6.21 0.15 11.25
C THR A 91 -7.59 -0.21 10.68
N SER A 92 -8.08 0.57 9.72
CA SER A 92 -9.25 0.24 8.90
C SER A 92 -8.82 -0.57 7.69
N LEU A 93 -9.66 -1.52 7.27
CA LEU A 93 -9.41 -2.36 6.10
C LEU A 93 -10.20 -1.82 4.92
N GLY A 94 -9.70 -2.04 3.71
CA GLY A 94 -10.39 -1.64 2.49
C GLY A 94 -9.55 -0.78 1.56
N LEU A 95 -10.24 -0.09 0.66
CA LEU A 95 -9.69 0.74 -0.39
C LEU A 95 -9.76 2.22 -0.02
N TYR A 96 -8.60 2.88 -0.12
CA TYR A 96 -8.44 4.30 0.10
C TYR A 96 -7.98 4.98 -1.18
N ARG A 97 -8.35 6.25 -1.33
CA ARG A 97 -7.64 7.18 -2.22
C ARG A 97 -6.61 7.96 -1.41
N VAL A 98 -5.38 8.00 -1.90
CA VAL A 98 -4.35 8.92 -1.41
C VAL A 98 -4.71 10.31 -1.94
N ALA A 99 -5.19 11.17 -1.06
CA ALA A 99 -5.72 12.48 -1.39
C ALA A 99 -4.62 13.54 -1.30
N GLU A 100 -4.95 14.76 -0.88
CA GLU A 100 -4.03 15.89 -0.88
C GLU A 100 -2.89 15.73 0.16
N PRO A 101 -1.71 16.34 -0.10
CA PRO A 101 -0.64 16.38 0.87
C PRO A 101 -1.04 17.12 2.15
N TYR A 102 -0.49 16.67 3.25
CA TYR A 102 -0.71 17.20 4.60
C TYR A 102 0.61 17.27 5.36
N ASN A 103 0.86 18.37 6.06
CA ASN A 103 2.06 18.50 6.88
C ASN A 103 1.74 18.14 8.34
N MET A 104 2.33 17.05 8.81
CA MET A 104 2.30 16.65 10.22
C MET A 104 3.40 17.36 10.99
N ALA A 105 3.07 17.90 12.17
CA ALA A 105 4.07 18.55 13.04
C ALA A 105 5.25 17.63 13.41
N LYS A 106 4.98 16.33 13.64
CA LYS A 106 6.00 15.37 14.08
C LYS A 106 6.69 14.62 12.94
N HIS A 107 5.97 14.39 11.85
CA HIS A 107 6.39 13.45 10.80
C HIS A 107 6.63 14.12 9.44
N GLY A 108 6.46 15.43 9.34
CA GLY A 108 6.64 16.16 8.08
C GLY A 108 5.53 15.85 7.08
N LYS A 109 5.88 15.82 5.79
CA LYS A 109 4.91 15.58 4.70
C LYS A 109 4.27 14.20 4.83
N ALA A 110 2.96 14.17 4.71
CA ALA A 110 2.08 13.00 4.70
C ALA A 110 0.98 13.22 3.65
N TYR A 111 0.10 12.24 3.48
CA TYR A 111 -1.08 12.35 2.62
C TYR A 111 -2.33 11.97 3.39
N ARG A 112 -3.41 12.75 3.22
CA ARG A 112 -4.72 12.34 3.73
C ARG A 112 -5.23 11.13 2.97
N LEU A 113 -5.98 10.28 3.66
CA LEU A 113 -6.62 9.13 3.06
C LEU A 113 -8.14 9.29 3.09
N ASP A 114 -8.75 9.17 1.92
CA ASP A 114 -10.21 9.06 1.78
C ASP A 114 -10.58 7.60 1.74
N GLY A 115 -11.47 7.16 2.64
CA GLY A 115 -12.05 5.83 2.55
C GLY A 115 -13.00 5.71 1.36
N LEU A 116 -12.92 4.59 0.65
CA LEU A 116 -13.78 4.26 -0.49
C LEU A 116 -14.54 2.94 -0.27
N SER A 117 -14.48 2.39 0.94
CA SER A 117 -15.13 1.14 1.35
C SER A 117 -15.94 1.37 2.64
N PRO A 118 -16.99 0.57 2.91
CA PRO A 118 -17.74 0.70 4.16
C PRO A 118 -16.89 0.53 5.43
N THR A 119 -15.78 -0.22 5.34
CA THR A 119 -14.86 -0.52 6.44
C THR A 119 -13.74 0.51 6.63
N ASP A 120 -13.71 1.57 5.83
CA ASP A 120 -12.78 2.69 5.96
C ASP A 120 -13.46 4.06 5.75
N ALA A 121 -14.79 4.12 5.71
CA ALA A 121 -15.58 5.31 5.40
C ALA A 121 -15.25 6.54 6.26
N HIS A 122 -14.87 6.36 7.53
CA HIS A 122 -14.52 7.43 8.46
C HIS A 122 -13.03 7.77 8.45
N ALA A 123 -12.22 7.23 7.53
CA ALA A 123 -10.77 7.45 7.50
C ALA A 123 -10.38 8.93 7.53
N ARG A 124 -11.04 9.76 6.73
CA ARG A 124 -10.77 11.21 6.70
C ARG A 124 -11.15 11.90 8.01
N GLU A 125 -12.34 11.61 8.53
CA GLU A 125 -12.83 12.18 9.81
C GLU A 125 -11.93 11.77 10.99
N ARG A 126 -11.40 10.55 10.94
CA ARG A 126 -10.45 10.01 11.91
C ARG A 126 -9.03 10.56 11.77
N GLY A 127 -8.77 11.39 10.76
CA GLY A 127 -7.45 11.95 10.49
C GLY A 127 -6.42 10.89 10.06
N VAL A 128 -6.87 9.81 9.43
CA VAL A 128 -5.97 8.75 8.93
C VAL A 128 -5.18 9.30 7.74
N VAL A 129 -3.86 9.15 7.82
CA VAL A 129 -2.91 9.63 6.81
C VAL A 129 -1.90 8.53 6.48
N LEU A 130 -1.36 8.55 5.26
CA LEU A 130 -0.13 7.83 4.92
C LEU A 130 1.05 8.73 5.23
N HIS A 131 1.95 8.31 6.12
CA HIS A 131 3.05 9.17 6.59
C HIS A 131 4.38 8.42 6.80
N PRO A 132 5.52 9.12 6.77
CA PRO A 132 6.78 8.57 7.23
C PRO A 132 6.84 8.53 8.77
N ALA A 133 7.60 7.60 9.34
CA ALA A 133 7.91 7.59 10.77
C ALA A 133 9.20 6.84 11.09
N ASP A 134 10.05 7.42 11.93
CA ASP A 134 11.35 6.83 12.33
C ASP A 134 11.22 5.50 13.08
N TYR A 135 10.07 5.26 13.71
CA TYR A 135 9.78 3.97 14.36
C TYR A 135 9.52 2.84 13.37
N VAL A 136 9.49 3.11 12.05
CA VAL A 136 9.41 2.11 11.00
C VAL A 136 10.81 1.83 10.48
N SER A 137 11.52 0.97 11.18
CA SER A 137 12.86 0.55 10.76
C SER A 137 12.80 -0.54 9.69
N GLN A 138 13.75 -0.51 8.75
CA GLN A 138 13.97 -1.58 7.77
C GLN A 138 14.58 -2.84 8.41
N THR A 139 15.17 -2.71 9.60
CA THR A 139 15.76 -3.80 10.39
C THR A 139 15.21 -3.79 11.83
N GLY A 140 15.00 -4.95 12.45
CA GLY A 140 14.46 -5.01 13.81
C GLY A 140 12.94 -4.78 13.90
N LEU A 141 12.47 -4.22 15.01
CA LEU A 141 11.05 -4.01 15.30
C LEU A 141 10.47 -2.79 14.59
N VAL A 142 9.15 -2.81 14.36
CA VAL A 142 8.39 -1.69 13.80
C VAL A 142 7.39 -1.22 14.86
N GLY A 143 7.39 0.09 15.13
CA GLY A 143 6.43 0.73 16.02
C GLY A 143 4.99 0.67 15.51
N ARG A 144 4.05 1.22 16.28
CA ARG A 144 2.62 1.24 15.96
C ARG A 144 2.12 2.68 15.97
N SER A 145 1.27 3.02 15.01
CA SER A 145 0.56 4.30 14.93
C SER A 145 -0.74 4.24 15.75
N LEU A 146 -1.63 5.22 15.58
CA LEU A 146 -3.01 5.19 16.08
C LEU A 146 -4.04 4.85 14.98
N GLY A 147 -3.62 4.13 13.94
CA GLY A 147 -4.49 3.67 12.84
C GLY A 147 -3.89 3.95 11.47
N CYS A 148 -3.05 4.98 11.37
CA CYS A 148 -2.37 5.39 10.15
C CYS A 148 -1.37 4.34 9.63
N PRO A 149 -1.37 4.01 8.33
CA PRO A 149 -0.23 3.32 7.73
C PRO A 149 0.99 4.24 7.76
N ALA A 150 2.09 3.76 8.36
CA ALA A 150 3.34 4.52 8.41
C ALA A 150 4.49 3.76 7.74
N LEU A 151 5.31 4.47 6.97
CA LEU A 151 6.45 3.92 6.24
C LEU A 151 7.77 4.42 6.83
N ASN A 152 8.86 3.74 6.49
CA ASN A 152 10.19 4.28 6.76
C ASN A 152 10.38 5.61 6.00
N PRO A 153 10.98 6.66 6.59
CA PRO A 153 11.13 7.96 5.95
C PRO A 153 11.85 7.93 4.60
N ALA A 154 12.98 7.22 4.49
CA ALA A 154 13.73 7.13 3.24
C ALA A 154 12.90 6.48 2.12
N VAL A 155 12.11 5.45 2.47
CA VAL A 155 11.21 4.79 1.51
C VAL A 155 10.06 5.72 1.12
N PHE A 156 9.46 6.43 2.08
CA PHE A 156 8.40 7.40 1.79
C PHE A 156 8.89 8.48 0.80
N THR A 157 10.07 9.07 1.05
CA THR A 157 10.68 10.05 0.14
C THR A 157 10.97 9.47 -1.24
N GLN A 158 11.43 8.21 -1.32
CA GLN A 158 11.67 7.54 -2.60
C GLN A 158 10.37 7.33 -3.39
N LEU A 159 9.26 7.02 -2.71
CA LEU A 159 7.97 6.76 -3.35
C LEU A 159 7.25 8.03 -3.78
N ASP A 160 7.45 9.12 -3.04
CA ASP A 160 6.80 10.42 -3.20
C ASP A 160 7.61 11.42 -4.06
N ARG A 161 8.43 10.92 -4.99
CA ARG A 161 9.17 11.80 -5.91
C ARG A 161 8.18 12.72 -6.63
N ALA A 162 8.42 14.03 -6.57
CA ALA A 162 7.56 15.05 -7.16
C ALA A 162 6.05 14.98 -6.79
N GLY A 163 5.67 14.30 -5.70
CA GLY A 163 4.26 14.15 -5.30
C GLY A 163 3.53 12.93 -5.89
N ASP A 164 4.27 11.97 -6.47
CA ASP A 164 3.69 10.82 -7.19
C ASP A 164 2.78 9.91 -6.34
N LEU A 165 2.72 10.09 -5.02
CA LEU A 165 1.77 9.34 -4.17
C LEU A 165 0.33 9.85 -4.29
N GLU A 166 0.13 11.15 -4.53
CA GLU A 166 -1.20 11.75 -4.67
C GLU A 166 -1.98 11.11 -5.82
N GLY A 167 -3.26 10.84 -5.59
CA GLY A 167 -4.15 10.21 -6.58
C GLY A 167 -3.98 8.69 -6.72
N SER A 168 -2.98 8.08 -6.07
CA SER A 168 -2.85 6.62 -6.04
C SER A 168 -3.95 5.97 -5.20
N LEU A 169 -4.25 4.70 -5.48
CA LEU A 169 -5.11 3.90 -4.61
C LEU A 169 -4.27 3.10 -3.60
N LEU A 170 -4.76 2.99 -2.37
CA LEU A 170 -4.16 2.16 -1.32
C LEU A 170 -5.17 1.10 -0.88
N TRP A 171 -4.80 -0.17 -0.98
CA TRP A 171 -5.54 -1.29 -0.42
C TRP A 171 -4.88 -1.77 0.86
N ILE A 172 -5.63 -1.80 1.96
CA ILE A 172 -5.20 -2.41 3.23
C ILE A 172 -5.97 -3.72 3.42
N ASP A 173 -5.23 -4.81 3.39
CA ASP A 173 -5.74 -6.18 3.37
C ASP A 173 -5.49 -6.90 4.70
N ALA A 174 -6.40 -7.79 5.08
CA ALA A 174 -6.25 -8.76 6.16
C ALA A 174 -6.92 -10.10 5.78
N GLY A 175 -6.77 -10.51 4.52
CA GLY A 175 -7.35 -11.75 4.01
C GLY A 175 -8.88 -11.75 4.06
N ALA A 176 -9.45 -12.84 4.56
CA ALA A 176 -10.91 -13.01 4.65
C ALA A 176 -11.61 -11.95 5.51
N ALA A 177 -10.87 -11.25 6.38
CA ALA A 177 -11.43 -10.15 7.18
C ALA A 177 -11.67 -8.86 6.39
N THR A 178 -11.17 -8.76 5.15
CA THR A 178 -11.36 -7.57 4.30
C THR A 178 -12.49 -7.80 3.30
N PRO A 179 -13.62 -7.07 3.44
CA PRO A 179 -14.70 -7.15 2.46
C PRO A 179 -14.22 -6.63 1.10
N VAL A 180 -14.49 -7.39 0.04
CA VAL A 180 -14.21 -6.99 -1.34
C VAL A 180 -15.52 -6.73 -2.04
N PRO A 181 -15.73 -5.56 -2.66
CA PRO A 181 -16.95 -5.29 -3.40
C PRO A 181 -17.08 -6.22 -4.61
N SER A 182 -18.33 -6.53 -4.99
CA SER A 182 -18.65 -7.22 -6.24
C SER A 182 -19.31 -6.24 -7.21
N CYS A 183 -19.01 -6.35 -8.50
CA CYS A 183 -19.61 -5.48 -9.52
C CYS A 183 -19.68 -6.19 -10.88
N ALA A 184 -20.68 -5.83 -11.69
CA ALA A 184 -20.84 -6.37 -13.05
C ALA A 184 -19.74 -5.86 -14.01
N ALA A 185 -19.13 -4.69 -13.75
CA ALA A 185 -17.95 -4.20 -14.47
C ALA A 185 -16.67 -5.00 -14.14
N ALA A 186 -16.68 -5.80 -13.08
CA ALA A 186 -15.66 -6.83 -12.88
C ALA A 186 -15.91 -8.07 -13.76
N SER A 187 -16.90 -8.04 -14.67
CA SER A 187 -17.18 -9.13 -15.61
C SER A 187 -15.94 -9.53 -16.39
N ALA A 188 -15.79 -10.85 -16.54
CA ALA A 188 -14.82 -11.64 -17.31
C ALA A 188 -13.44 -11.03 -17.59
N TRP A 189 -13.35 -9.88 -18.27
CA TRP A 189 -12.12 -9.18 -18.59
C TRP A 189 -11.39 -8.63 -17.36
N THR A 190 -12.10 -8.11 -16.36
CA THR A 190 -11.50 -7.62 -15.11
C THR A 190 -11.03 -8.76 -14.22
N VAL A 191 -11.81 -9.84 -14.14
CA VAL A 191 -11.37 -11.08 -13.49
C VAL A 191 -10.19 -11.68 -14.24
N GLN A 192 -10.17 -11.65 -15.58
CA GLN A 192 -9.01 -12.05 -16.39
C GLN A 192 -7.82 -11.12 -16.22
N ALA A 193 -7.99 -9.81 -16.05
CA ALA A 193 -6.90 -8.87 -15.82
C ALA A 193 -6.36 -9.02 -14.39
N ALA A 194 -7.22 -9.13 -13.38
CA ALA A 194 -6.82 -9.42 -12.00
C ALA A 194 -6.19 -10.81 -11.88
N GLN A 195 -6.71 -11.82 -12.59
CA GLN A 195 -6.13 -13.16 -12.68
C GLN A 195 -4.83 -13.16 -13.48
N ALA A 196 -4.73 -12.45 -14.60
CA ALA A 196 -3.51 -12.32 -15.39
C ALA A 196 -2.43 -11.60 -14.57
N ILE A 197 -2.77 -10.49 -13.92
CA ILE A 197 -1.88 -9.77 -12.99
C ILE A 197 -1.49 -10.69 -11.84
N ALA A 198 -2.41 -11.44 -11.23
CA ALA A 198 -2.08 -12.37 -10.14
C ALA A 198 -1.30 -13.61 -10.60
N GLN A 199 -1.46 -14.07 -11.84
CA GLN A 199 -0.77 -15.25 -12.42
C GLN A 199 0.52 -14.86 -13.15
N SER A 200 0.74 -13.57 -13.39
CA SER A 200 1.89 -13.02 -14.12
C SER A 200 3.19 -13.01 -13.31
N THR A 201 3.40 -13.96 -12.40
CA THR A 201 4.66 -14.03 -11.61
C THR A 201 5.93 -14.06 -12.47
N ALA A 202 5.82 -14.51 -13.72
CA ALA A 202 6.90 -14.46 -14.72
C ALA A 202 7.11 -13.08 -15.38
N ILE A 203 6.18 -12.14 -15.19
CA ILE A 203 6.12 -10.81 -15.80
C ILE A 203 6.37 -9.69 -14.76
N TRP A 204 6.12 -9.97 -13.47
CA TRP A 204 6.49 -9.05 -12.39
C TRP A 204 8.00 -9.00 -12.18
N GLY A 205 8.58 -7.83 -12.41
CA GLY A 205 9.98 -7.54 -12.13
C GLY A 205 10.15 -6.25 -11.31
N PRO A 206 11.32 -6.05 -10.70
CA PRO A 206 11.69 -4.73 -10.21
C PRO A 206 11.68 -3.77 -11.40
N LYS A 207 11.15 -2.56 -11.20
CA LYS A 207 11.29 -1.50 -12.19
C LYS A 207 12.79 -1.35 -12.52
N PRO A 208 13.19 -1.48 -13.80
CA PRO A 208 14.58 -1.26 -14.18
C PRO A 208 15.04 0.09 -13.67
N LEU A 209 16.27 0.18 -13.16
CA LEU A 209 16.87 1.48 -12.89
C LEU A 209 16.79 2.30 -14.18
N PRO A 210 16.45 3.60 -14.12
CA PRO A 210 16.52 4.44 -15.30
C PRO A 210 17.91 4.28 -15.92
N ALA A 211 17.97 4.00 -17.22
CA ALA A 211 19.25 3.94 -17.92
C ALA A 211 19.98 5.26 -17.67
N CYS A 212 21.27 5.20 -17.31
CA CYS A 212 22.09 6.41 -17.16
C CYS A 212 21.92 7.24 -18.43
N SER A 213 21.37 8.45 -18.29
CA SER A 213 21.23 9.32 -19.43
C SER A 213 22.63 9.84 -19.78
N PRO A 214 23.02 9.94 -21.06
CA PRO A 214 24.27 10.57 -21.44
C PRO A 214 24.27 12.03 -20.95
N GLY A 215 24.89 12.30 -19.79
CA GLY A 215 24.89 13.61 -19.15
C GLY A 215 24.81 13.61 -17.62
N ASP A 216 24.44 12.49 -16.99
CA ASP A 216 24.40 12.40 -15.53
C ASP A 216 25.82 12.42 -14.96
N ARG A 217 26.20 13.54 -14.31
CA ARG A 217 27.46 13.65 -13.57
C ARG A 217 27.32 12.85 -12.27
N HIS A 218 28.07 11.77 -12.16
CA HIS A 218 28.25 11.04 -10.91
C HIS A 218 29.43 11.65 -10.16
N ASP A 219 29.14 12.38 -9.09
CA ASP A 219 30.17 12.80 -8.15
C ASP A 219 30.63 11.56 -7.34
N ALA A 220 31.95 11.40 -7.26
CA ALA A 220 32.63 10.30 -6.58
C ALA A 220 32.68 10.49 -5.06
#